data_AF-A0A7C3YIG6-F1
#
_entry.id   AF-A0A7C3YIG6-F1
#
_cell.length_a   1.000
_cell.length_b   1.000
_cell.length_c   1.000
_cell.angle_alpha   90.00
_cell.angle_beta   90.00
_cell.angle_gamma   90.00
#
_symmetry.space_group_name_H-M   'P 1'
#
loop_
_entity.id
_entity.type
_entity.pdbx_description
1 polymer ?
#
loop_
_entity_poly.entity_id
_entity_poly.type
_entity_poly.pdbx_seq_one_letter_code
_entity_poly.pdbx_strand_id
1 'polypeptide(L)'
;MEDIKQKLSQEKYTDKEVEAILERASKLQQEADLERQSINRSDLKAGAEEVGISQEFIDKAIQQLKSEQREKTKRKKKMLIWIGIPLAILAFIVIIMAVSVYNMLNGQMSIVEEKRAQLENVLQRRHDLIPNLIAVAKTSAIHDEKIIESISSVIKEIKESKNFDDKKKLEDTLSSLVQQLMTTMQNDPMTSSNTMFIRLGDEIAGTENRISVERKRYNEAVSNYNNLAKSFPNNIFRSIFGFPKSISYFQVSDDAKQVPKY
;
A
#
# COMPACT_ATOMS: atom_id res chain seq x y z
N MET A 1 -2.48 0.35 58.61
CA MET A 1 -3.12 -0.78 59.31
C MET A 1 -2.48 -1.01 60.67
N GLU A 2 -1.15 -1.13 60.77
CA GLU A 2 -0.44 -1.33 62.06
C GLU A 2 -0.67 -0.20 63.09
N ASP A 3 -0.63 1.06 62.66
CA ASP A 3 -0.77 2.24 63.53
C ASP A 3 -2.19 2.39 64.15
N ILE A 4 -3.20 1.78 63.53
CA ILE A 4 -4.60 1.78 64.01
C ILE A 4 -4.83 0.65 65.03
N LYS A 5 -4.23 -0.53 64.78
CA LYS A 5 -4.28 -1.68 65.70
C LYS A 5 -3.66 -1.33 67.06
N GLN A 6 -2.59 -0.53 67.04
CA GLN A 6 -1.87 -0.09 68.24
C GLN A 6 -2.65 0.94 69.07
N LYS A 7 -3.42 1.84 68.42
CA LYS A 7 -4.28 2.82 69.11
C LYS A 7 -5.55 2.20 69.70
N LEU A 8 -6.18 1.26 68.99
CA LEU A 8 -7.39 0.56 69.48
C LEU A 8 -7.09 -0.37 70.67
N SER A 9 -5.89 -0.97 70.73
CA SER A 9 -5.46 -1.80 71.86
C SER A 9 -5.27 -0.99 73.17
N GLN A 10 -4.97 0.31 73.08
CA GLN A 10 -4.78 1.18 74.25
C GLN A 10 -6.10 1.58 74.95
N GLU A 11 -7.26 1.41 74.31
CA GLU A 11 -8.59 1.83 74.83
C GLU A 11 -9.43 0.69 75.47
N LYS A 12 -8.80 -0.39 75.96
CA LYS A 12 -9.46 -1.57 76.58
C LYS A 12 -10.30 -2.44 75.64
N TYR A 13 -9.98 -2.51 74.35
CA TYR A 13 -10.59 -3.49 73.44
C TYR A 13 -9.76 -4.77 73.38
N THR A 14 -10.43 -5.92 73.43
CA THR A 14 -9.80 -7.24 73.37
C THR A 14 -9.28 -7.50 71.95
N ASP A 15 -8.17 -8.23 71.76
CA ASP A 15 -7.57 -8.46 70.43
C ASP A 15 -8.56 -9.02 69.39
N LYS A 16 -9.52 -9.85 69.82
CA LYS A 16 -10.61 -10.36 68.98
C LYS A 16 -11.57 -9.27 68.51
N GLU A 17 -11.82 -8.25 69.31
CA GLU A 17 -12.70 -7.13 68.98
C GLU A 17 -12.00 -6.18 68.01
N VAL A 18 -10.71 -5.92 68.22
CA VAL A 18 -9.89 -5.11 67.29
C VAL A 18 -9.80 -5.80 65.92
N GLU A 19 -9.63 -7.13 65.89
CA GLU A 19 -9.60 -7.90 64.65
C GLU A 19 -10.95 -7.91 63.94
N ALA A 20 -12.05 -8.08 64.68
CA ALA A 20 -13.40 -8.00 64.13
C ALA A 20 -13.74 -6.60 63.58
N ILE A 21 -13.29 -5.53 64.24
CA ILE A 21 -13.43 -4.15 63.78
C ILE A 21 -12.62 -3.93 62.49
N LEU A 22 -11.39 -4.42 62.42
CA LEU A 22 -10.53 -4.30 61.24
C LEU A 22 -11.04 -5.14 60.06
N GLU A 23 -11.56 -6.34 60.32
CA GLU A 23 -12.19 -7.20 59.32
C GLU A 23 -13.45 -6.54 58.76
N ARG A 24 -14.30 -5.98 59.63
CA ARG A 24 -15.51 -5.26 59.22
C ARG A 24 -15.21 -3.97 58.48
N ALA A 25 -14.21 -3.20 58.91
CA ALA A 25 -13.75 -2.00 58.21
C ALA A 25 -13.16 -2.32 56.84
N SER A 26 -12.38 -3.40 56.73
CA SER A 26 -11.82 -3.82 55.43
C SER A 26 -12.90 -4.32 54.48
N LYS A 27 -13.91 -5.05 54.98
CA LYS A 27 -15.07 -5.48 54.20
C LYS A 27 -15.93 -4.31 53.73
N LEU A 28 -16.19 -3.32 54.58
CA LEU A 28 -16.88 -2.08 54.22
C LEU A 28 -16.10 -1.26 53.18
N GLN A 29 -14.78 -1.23 53.29
CA GLN A 29 -13.93 -0.54 52.32
C GLN A 29 -13.89 -1.28 50.97
N GLN A 30 -13.92 -2.61 50.99
CA GLN A 30 -13.99 -3.44 49.79
C GLN A 30 -15.36 -3.34 49.10
N GLU A 31 -16.46 -3.27 49.87
CA GLU A 31 -17.81 -3.00 49.36
C GLU A 31 -17.91 -1.58 48.76
N ALA A 32 -17.30 -0.58 49.40
CA ALA A 32 -17.23 0.79 48.89
C ALA A 32 -16.38 0.94 47.61
N ASP A 33 -15.39 0.07 47.40
CA ASP A 33 -14.57 0.05 46.18
C ASP A 33 -15.25 -0.72 45.02
N LEU A 34 -16.15 -1.67 45.33
CA LEU A 34 -16.91 -2.48 44.36
C LEU A 34 -18.15 -1.75 43.82
N GLU A 35 -18.83 -0.97 44.65
CA GLU A 35 -19.94 -0.12 44.22
C GLU A 35 -19.42 1.27 43.85
N ARG A 36 -19.43 1.63 42.56
CA ARG A 36 -19.20 3.01 42.11
C ARG A 36 -20.37 3.93 42.50
N GLN A 37 -20.69 4.00 43.78
CA GLN A 37 -21.54 5.01 44.36
C GLN A 37 -20.75 5.72 45.44
N SER A 38 -20.59 7.03 45.28
CA SER A 38 -19.91 7.90 46.22
C SER A 38 -20.36 7.57 47.64
N ILE A 39 -19.42 7.18 48.51
CA ILE A 39 -19.68 6.95 49.95
C ILE A 39 -20.52 8.13 50.44
N ASN A 40 -21.79 7.83 50.76
CA ASN A 40 -22.77 8.86 50.99
C ASN A 40 -22.49 9.47 52.36
N ARG A 41 -22.64 10.80 52.48
CA ARG A 41 -22.35 11.51 53.74
C ARG A 41 -23.15 10.96 54.93
N SER A 42 -24.29 10.33 54.67
CA SER A 42 -25.13 9.66 55.66
C SER A 42 -24.43 8.47 56.31
N ASP A 43 -23.76 7.64 55.52
CA ASP A 43 -23.27 6.33 55.96
C ASP A 43 -21.98 6.47 56.76
N LEU A 44 -21.15 7.46 56.40
CA LEU A 44 -19.97 7.89 57.17
C LEU A 44 -20.34 8.58 58.48
N LYS A 45 -21.47 9.30 58.54
CA LYS A 45 -21.93 9.96 59.76
C LYS A 45 -22.52 8.94 60.75
N ALA A 46 -23.31 7.98 60.25
CA ALA A 46 -23.90 6.93 61.06
C ALA A 46 -22.84 6.04 61.74
N GLY A 47 -21.80 5.61 61.00
CA GLY A 47 -20.75 4.77 61.57
C GLY A 47 -19.79 5.50 62.53
N ALA A 48 -19.66 6.82 62.43
CA ALA A 48 -18.79 7.60 63.33
C ALA A 48 -19.49 8.01 64.64
N GLU A 49 -20.82 8.11 64.60
CA GLU A 49 -21.67 8.34 65.77
C GLU A 49 -21.68 7.10 66.71
N GLU A 50 -21.57 5.89 66.14
CA GLU A 50 -21.41 4.63 66.89
C GLU A 50 -20.09 4.52 67.68
N VAL A 51 -19.03 5.25 67.27
CA VAL A 51 -17.67 5.14 67.84
C VAL A 51 -17.27 6.38 68.66
N GLY A 52 -18.18 7.36 68.81
CA GLY A 52 -17.93 8.56 69.65
C GLY A 52 -16.96 9.59 69.06
N ILE A 53 -16.75 9.60 67.74
CA ILE A 53 -15.83 10.52 67.06
C ILE A 53 -16.53 11.88 66.81
N SER A 54 -15.91 12.99 67.23
CA SER A 54 -16.47 14.35 67.04
C SER A 54 -16.66 14.70 65.55
N GLN A 55 -17.83 15.26 65.21
CA GLN A 55 -18.26 15.59 63.84
C GLN A 55 -17.25 16.46 63.06
N GLU A 56 -16.44 17.27 63.75
CA GLU A 56 -15.42 18.11 63.12
C GLU A 56 -14.31 17.30 62.43
N PHE A 57 -13.94 16.14 62.98
CA PHE A 57 -12.91 15.27 62.39
C PHE A 57 -13.45 14.52 61.17
N ILE A 58 -14.74 14.20 61.15
CA ILE A 58 -15.43 13.55 60.03
C ILE A 58 -15.44 14.49 58.81
N ASP A 59 -15.81 15.75 59.00
CA ASP A 59 -15.87 16.73 57.91
C ASP A 59 -14.47 17.03 57.33
N LYS A 60 -13.44 17.14 58.17
CA LYS A 60 -12.04 17.27 57.71
C LYS A 60 -11.58 16.04 56.93
N ALA A 61 -11.88 14.83 57.40
CA ALA A 61 -11.53 13.59 56.71
C ALA A 61 -12.21 13.46 55.34
N ILE A 62 -13.51 13.80 55.24
CA ILE A 62 -14.25 13.81 53.97
C ILE A 62 -13.68 14.87 53.01
N GLN A 63 -13.30 16.04 53.52
CA GLN A 63 -12.74 17.11 52.71
C GLN A 63 -11.34 16.75 52.17
N GLN A 64 -10.51 16.09 52.98
CA GLN A 64 -9.20 15.60 52.60
C GLN A 64 -9.29 14.43 51.59
N LEU A 65 -10.21 13.49 51.79
CA LEU A 65 -10.48 12.43 50.81
C LEU A 65 -10.96 13.01 49.48
N LYS A 66 -11.85 14.02 49.50
CA LYS A 66 -12.30 14.71 48.28
C LYS A 66 -11.17 15.46 47.59
N SER A 67 -10.25 16.11 48.31
CA SER A 67 -9.13 16.83 47.70
C SER A 67 -8.10 15.87 47.11
N GLU A 68 -7.80 14.76 47.76
CA GLU A 68 -6.94 13.69 47.23
C GLU A 68 -7.54 13.01 46.00
N GLN A 69 -8.84 12.73 46.01
CA GLN A 69 -9.56 12.17 44.85
C GLN A 69 -9.57 13.17 43.66
N ARG A 70 -9.74 14.48 43.94
CA ARG A 70 -9.64 15.55 42.93
C ARG A 70 -8.22 15.68 42.36
N GLU A 71 -7.19 15.55 43.18
CA GLU A 71 -5.78 15.52 42.74
C GLU A 71 -5.50 14.28 41.88
N LYS A 72 -5.93 13.08 42.32
CA LYS A 72 -5.78 11.83 41.56
C LYS A 72 -6.48 11.88 40.19
N THR A 73 -7.69 12.43 40.13
CA THR A 73 -8.43 12.60 38.87
C THR A 73 -7.81 13.66 37.95
N LYS A 74 -7.32 14.79 38.49
CA LYS A 74 -6.56 15.78 37.73
C LYS A 74 -5.26 15.20 37.15
N ARG A 75 -4.51 14.41 37.93
CA ARG A 75 -3.28 13.73 37.48
C ARG A 75 -3.58 12.71 36.38
N LYS A 76 -4.63 11.89 36.52
CA LYS A 76 -5.08 10.96 35.46
C LYS A 76 -5.49 11.69 34.17
N LYS A 77 -6.25 12.80 34.26
CA LYS A 77 -6.58 13.62 33.08
C LYS A 77 -5.33 14.23 32.42
N LYS A 78 -4.38 14.76 33.21
CA LYS A 78 -3.11 15.27 32.68
C LYS A 78 -2.30 14.19 31.97
N MET A 79 -2.21 12.98 32.54
CA MET A 79 -1.55 11.83 31.89
C MET A 79 -2.22 11.42 30.58
N LEU A 80 -3.56 11.34 30.54
CA LEU A 80 -4.30 11.00 29.32
C LEU A 80 -4.08 12.03 28.21
N ILE A 81 -4.03 13.32 28.55
CA ILE A 81 -3.73 14.39 27.58
C ILE A 81 -2.29 14.29 27.07
N TRP A 82 -1.33 14.04 27.96
CA TRP A 82 0.08 13.87 27.62
C TRP A 82 0.37 12.68 26.69
N ILE A 83 -0.43 11.61 26.77
CA ILE A 83 -0.29 10.43 25.90
C ILE A 83 -1.15 10.60 24.64
N GLY A 84 -2.34 11.18 24.75
CA GLY A 84 -3.29 11.32 23.66
C GLY A 84 -2.83 12.30 22.57
N ILE A 85 -2.21 13.42 22.95
CA ILE A 85 -1.70 14.42 22.00
C ILE A 85 -0.62 13.83 21.07
N PRO A 86 0.48 13.20 21.55
CA PRO A 86 1.50 12.64 20.67
C PRO A 86 0.95 11.49 19.80
N LEU A 87 0.00 10.71 20.31
CA LEU A 87 -0.66 9.66 19.51
C LEU A 87 -1.50 10.27 18.38
N ALA A 88 -2.24 11.35 18.65
CA ALA A 88 -3.01 12.07 17.65
C ALA A 88 -2.11 12.72 16.59
N ILE A 89 -0.99 13.31 17.00
CA ILE A 89 0.02 13.87 16.08
C ILE A 89 0.62 12.77 15.21
N LEU A 90 0.99 11.62 15.79
CA LEU A 90 1.52 10.49 15.04
C LEU A 90 0.50 9.98 14.01
N ALA A 91 -0.77 9.82 14.41
CA ALA A 91 -1.84 9.44 13.49
C ALA A 91 -2.01 10.45 12.34
N PHE A 92 -1.96 11.75 12.64
CA PHE A 92 -2.04 12.81 11.63
C PHE A 92 -0.89 12.75 10.62
N ILE A 93 0.35 12.53 11.08
CA ILE A 93 1.53 12.35 10.21
C ILE A 93 1.35 11.12 9.31
N VAL A 94 0.86 10.01 9.86
CA VAL A 94 0.60 8.78 9.09
C VAL A 94 -0.44 9.02 7.99
N ILE A 95 -1.50 9.78 8.27
CA ILE A 95 -2.53 10.11 7.27
C ILE A 95 -1.94 10.95 6.13
N ILE A 96 -1.14 11.99 6.45
CA ILE A 96 -0.50 12.82 5.43
C ILE A 96 0.44 11.98 4.56
N MET A 97 1.25 11.11 5.18
CA MET A 97 2.12 10.19 4.43
C MET A 97 1.29 9.28 3.52
N ALA A 98 0.21 8.69 4.03
CA ALA A 98 -0.64 7.78 3.25
C ALA A 98 -1.23 8.48 2.00
N VAL A 99 -1.75 9.70 2.14
CA VAL A 99 -2.29 10.50 1.02
C VAL A 99 -1.19 10.85 0.01
N SER A 100 -0.02 11.26 0.48
CA SER A 100 1.12 11.60 -0.38
C SER A 100 1.58 10.39 -1.21
N VAL A 101 1.75 9.24 -0.55
CA VAL A 101 2.16 7.99 -1.21
C VAL A 101 1.12 7.54 -2.24
N TYR A 102 -0.17 7.62 -1.92
CA TYR A 102 -1.24 7.29 -2.86
C TYR A 102 -1.15 8.15 -4.12
N ASN A 103 -1.06 9.47 -3.97
CA ASN A 103 -0.98 10.39 -5.11
C ASN A 103 0.27 10.13 -5.96
N MET A 104 1.41 9.85 -5.32
CA MET A 104 2.66 9.58 -6.00
C MET A 104 2.62 8.26 -6.79
N LEU A 105 2.11 7.19 -6.20
CA LEU A 105 1.94 5.90 -6.87
C LEU A 105 0.92 5.99 -8.02
N ASN A 106 -0.21 6.66 -7.78
CA ASN A 106 -1.24 6.87 -8.80
C ASN A 106 -0.70 7.68 -9.98
N GLY A 107 0.08 8.73 -9.72
CA GLY A 107 0.75 9.52 -10.74
C GLY A 107 1.70 8.68 -11.60
N GLN A 108 2.56 7.86 -10.97
CA GLN A 108 3.45 6.96 -11.71
C GLN A 108 2.68 5.90 -12.49
N MET A 109 1.61 5.34 -11.94
CA MET A 109 0.75 4.38 -12.65
C MET A 109 0.14 5.00 -13.90
N SER A 110 -0.35 6.24 -13.81
CA SER A 110 -0.89 6.98 -14.95
C SER A 110 0.15 7.21 -16.04
N ILE A 111 1.40 7.50 -15.68
CA ILE A 111 2.50 7.66 -16.65
C ILE A 111 2.80 6.33 -17.35
N VAL A 112 2.84 5.22 -16.61
CA VAL A 112 3.04 3.89 -17.20
C VAL A 112 1.93 3.57 -18.20
N GLU A 113 0.68 3.85 -17.84
CA GLU A 113 -0.46 3.60 -18.73
C GLU A 113 -0.42 4.51 -19.98
N GLU A 114 -0.03 5.77 -19.84
CA GLU A 114 0.17 6.68 -20.97
C GLU A 114 1.25 6.14 -21.94
N LYS A 115 2.40 5.71 -21.42
CA LYS A 115 3.49 5.16 -22.24
C LYS A 115 3.12 3.82 -22.86
N ARG A 116 2.33 3.01 -22.16
CA ARG A 116 1.78 1.78 -22.68
C ARG A 116 0.85 2.05 -23.87
N ALA A 117 -0.09 2.99 -23.73
CA ALA A 117 -0.99 3.37 -24.81
C ALA A 117 -0.23 3.93 -26.04
N GLN A 118 0.82 4.72 -25.81
CA GLN A 118 1.71 5.20 -26.88
C GLN A 118 2.37 4.03 -27.64
N LEU A 119 2.90 3.05 -26.91
CA LEU A 119 3.48 1.85 -27.52
C LEU A 119 2.42 1.02 -28.28
N GLU A 120 1.26 0.77 -27.69
CA GLU A 120 0.15 0.04 -28.31
C GLU A 120 -0.31 0.70 -29.62
N ASN A 121 -0.34 2.04 -29.69
CA ASN A 121 -0.67 2.76 -30.92
C ASN A 121 0.33 2.50 -32.06
N VAL A 122 1.62 2.42 -31.74
CA VAL A 122 2.66 2.15 -32.77
C VAL A 122 2.65 0.67 -33.18
N LEU A 123 2.41 -0.24 -32.23
CA LEU A 123 2.20 -1.66 -32.55
C LEU A 123 1.00 -1.86 -33.47
N GLN A 124 -0.12 -1.18 -33.19
CA GLN A 124 -1.31 -1.22 -34.04
C GLN A 124 -1.01 -0.74 -35.46
N ARG A 125 -0.26 0.37 -35.62
CA ARG A 125 0.18 0.85 -36.93
C ARG A 125 0.96 -0.23 -37.70
N ARG A 126 1.83 -0.98 -37.02
CA ARG A 126 2.55 -2.11 -37.66
C ARG A 126 1.57 -3.18 -38.14
N HIS A 127 0.61 -3.57 -37.31
CA HIS A 127 -0.41 -4.55 -37.67
C HIS A 127 -1.26 -4.10 -38.86
N ASP A 128 -1.53 -2.80 -38.98
CA ASP A 128 -2.30 -2.22 -40.08
C ASP A 128 -1.50 -2.21 -41.41
N LEU A 129 -0.17 -2.16 -41.35
CA LEU A 129 0.71 -2.18 -42.53
C LEU A 129 0.98 -3.59 -43.07
N ILE A 130 0.97 -4.61 -42.20
CA ILE A 130 1.33 -5.99 -42.56
C ILE A 130 0.43 -6.59 -43.67
N PRO A 131 -0.90 -6.41 -43.68
CA PRO A 131 -1.73 -6.92 -44.78
C PRO A 131 -1.32 -6.39 -46.15
N ASN A 132 -0.91 -5.12 -46.22
CA ASN A 132 -0.42 -4.52 -47.46
C ASN A 132 0.93 -5.11 -47.86
N LEU A 133 1.82 -5.35 -46.90
CA LEU A 133 3.09 -6.04 -47.15
C LEU A 133 2.87 -7.44 -47.73
N ILE A 134 1.95 -8.22 -47.13
CA ILE A 134 1.59 -9.56 -47.61
C ILE A 134 0.99 -9.51 -49.02
N ALA A 135 0.13 -8.52 -49.32
CA ALA A 135 -0.46 -8.36 -50.64
C ALA A 135 0.61 -8.08 -51.72
N VAL A 136 1.62 -7.26 -51.41
CA VAL A 136 2.74 -7.00 -52.31
C VAL A 136 3.60 -8.27 -52.48
N ALA A 137 3.91 -8.98 -51.40
CA ALA A 137 4.65 -10.24 -51.47
C ALA A 137 3.95 -11.29 -52.36
N LYS A 138 2.63 -11.43 -52.21
CA LYS A 138 1.82 -12.34 -53.05
C LYS A 138 1.78 -11.91 -54.52
N THR A 139 1.66 -10.60 -54.78
CA THR A 139 1.64 -10.07 -56.15
C THR A 139 2.98 -10.30 -56.85
N SER A 140 4.08 -10.24 -56.10
CA SER A 140 5.41 -10.55 -56.61
C SER A 140 5.74 -12.05 -56.66
N ALA A 141 4.75 -12.93 -56.46
CA ALA A 141 4.94 -14.38 -56.46
C ALA A 141 6.05 -14.86 -55.51
N ILE A 142 6.20 -14.23 -54.34
CA ILE A 142 7.06 -14.76 -53.28
C ILE A 142 6.36 -15.96 -52.66
N HIS A 143 6.87 -17.16 -52.96
CA HIS A 143 6.30 -18.45 -52.54
C HIS A 143 6.67 -18.84 -51.11
N ASP A 144 6.85 -17.86 -50.22
CA ASP A 144 7.13 -18.13 -48.79
C ASP A 144 5.81 -18.20 -47.99
N GLU A 145 4.95 -19.13 -48.40
CA GLU A 145 3.62 -19.31 -47.81
C GLU A 145 3.72 -19.58 -46.31
N LYS A 146 4.74 -20.33 -45.88
CA LYS A 146 4.97 -20.64 -44.47
C LYS A 146 5.18 -19.39 -43.62
N ILE A 147 6.00 -18.43 -44.08
CA ILE A 147 6.20 -17.17 -43.35
C ILE A 147 4.92 -16.34 -43.33
N ILE A 148 4.21 -16.23 -44.46
CA ILE A 148 2.96 -15.46 -44.56
C ILE A 148 1.86 -16.03 -43.65
N GLU A 149 1.72 -17.35 -43.60
CA GLU A 149 0.80 -18.05 -42.70
C GLU A 149 1.19 -17.84 -41.23
N SER A 150 2.49 -17.92 -40.91
CA SER A 150 2.99 -17.68 -39.55
C SER A 150 2.69 -16.26 -39.08
N ILE A 151 2.92 -15.25 -39.94
CA ILE A 151 2.57 -13.85 -39.65
C ILE A 151 1.06 -13.71 -39.38
N SER A 152 0.25 -14.33 -40.23
CA SER A 152 -1.21 -14.28 -40.11
C SER A 152 -1.70 -14.93 -38.82
N SER A 153 -1.12 -16.07 -38.43
CA SER A 153 -1.40 -16.76 -37.16
C SER A 153 -1.04 -15.88 -35.97
N VAL A 154 0.17 -15.32 -35.96
CA VAL A 154 0.64 -14.49 -34.84
C VAL A 154 -0.24 -13.24 -34.68
N ILE A 155 -0.65 -12.58 -35.77
CA ILE A 155 -1.58 -11.43 -35.68
C ILE A 155 -2.92 -11.86 -35.09
N LYS A 156 -3.44 -13.03 -35.47
CA LYS A 156 -4.68 -13.56 -34.91
C LYS A 156 -4.53 -13.80 -33.41
N GLU A 157 -3.44 -14.45 -32.98
CA GLU A 157 -3.13 -14.69 -31.57
C GLU A 157 -2.98 -13.38 -30.77
N ILE A 158 -2.35 -12.35 -31.34
CA ILE A 158 -2.23 -11.02 -30.71
C ILE A 158 -3.62 -10.40 -30.47
N LYS A 159 -4.52 -10.51 -31.44
CA LYS A 159 -5.90 -9.97 -31.35
C LYS A 159 -6.74 -10.73 -30.32
N GLU A 160 -6.56 -12.05 -30.22
CA GLU A 160 -7.31 -12.90 -29.29
C GLU A 160 -6.75 -12.83 -27.85
N SER A 161 -5.48 -12.47 -27.69
CA SER A 161 -4.84 -12.36 -26.38
C SER A 161 -5.44 -11.20 -25.55
N LYS A 162 -5.86 -11.51 -24.33
CA LYS A 162 -6.35 -10.52 -23.35
C LYS A 162 -5.25 -10.03 -22.41
N ASN A 163 -4.14 -10.75 -22.32
CA ASN A 163 -3.05 -10.46 -21.41
C ASN A 163 -1.95 -9.69 -22.12
N PHE A 164 -1.58 -8.54 -21.57
CA PHE A 164 -0.51 -7.71 -22.13
C PHE A 164 0.84 -8.43 -22.17
N ASP A 165 1.14 -9.25 -21.16
CA ASP A 165 2.42 -9.98 -21.13
C ASP A 165 2.52 -11.06 -22.20
N ASP A 166 1.40 -11.69 -22.55
CA ASP A 166 1.35 -12.66 -23.65
C ASP A 166 1.47 -11.96 -25.00
N LYS A 167 0.85 -10.78 -25.16
CA LYS A 167 1.01 -9.95 -26.36
C LYS A 167 2.48 -9.59 -26.61
N LYS A 168 3.25 -9.23 -25.58
CA LYS A 168 4.68 -8.86 -25.73
C LYS A 168 5.48 -9.91 -26.50
N LYS A 169 5.35 -11.19 -26.11
CA LYS A 169 6.09 -12.30 -26.74
C LYS A 169 5.68 -12.50 -28.20
N LEU A 170 4.38 -12.37 -28.47
CA LEU A 170 3.85 -12.46 -29.82
C LEU A 170 4.32 -11.29 -30.70
N GLU A 171 4.42 -10.08 -30.15
CA GLU A 171 4.94 -8.91 -30.88
C GLU A 171 6.42 -9.06 -31.25
N ASP A 172 7.23 -9.70 -30.42
CA ASP A 172 8.63 -10.01 -30.74
C ASP A 172 8.73 -11.09 -31.83
N THR A 173 7.91 -12.12 -31.73
CA THR A 173 7.77 -13.16 -32.77
C THR A 173 7.34 -12.53 -34.10
N LEU A 174 6.36 -11.63 -34.07
CA LEU A 174 5.89 -10.91 -35.25
C LEU A 174 6.98 -10.04 -35.86
N SER A 175 7.76 -9.33 -35.05
CA SER A 175 8.88 -8.50 -35.53
C SER A 175 9.89 -9.35 -36.31
N SER A 176 10.28 -10.50 -35.76
CA SER A 176 11.19 -11.43 -36.42
C SER A 176 10.64 -11.96 -37.74
N LEU A 177 9.37 -12.38 -37.78
CA LEU A 177 8.75 -12.89 -39.00
C LEU A 177 8.63 -11.83 -40.10
N VAL A 178 8.24 -10.60 -39.72
CA VAL A 178 8.17 -9.46 -40.66
C VAL A 178 9.55 -9.13 -41.20
N GLN A 179 10.58 -9.13 -40.34
CA GLN A 179 11.96 -8.91 -40.78
C GLN A 179 12.43 -9.99 -41.76
N GLN A 180 12.14 -11.27 -41.48
CA GLN A 180 12.44 -12.37 -42.40
C GLN A 180 11.75 -12.19 -43.76
N LEU A 181 10.44 -11.87 -43.76
CA LEU A 181 9.70 -11.61 -45.00
C LEU A 181 10.31 -10.43 -45.78
N MET A 182 10.62 -9.33 -45.11
CA MET A 182 11.26 -8.15 -45.71
C MET A 182 12.60 -8.50 -46.35
N THR A 183 13.43 -9.34 -45.69
CA THR A 183 14.70 -9.81 -46.25
C THR A 183 14.49 -10.69 -47.48
N THR A 184 13.53 -11.61 -47.45
CA THR A 184 13.18 -12.44 -48.63
C THR A 184 12.73 -11.56 -49.80
N MET A 185 11.88 -10.57 -49.53
CA MET A 185 11.40 -9.60 -50.51
C MET A 185 12.53 -8.72 -51.08
N GLN A 186 13.50 -8.33 -50.25
CA GLN A 186 14.63 -7.53 -50.68
C GLN A 186 15.61 -8.30 -51.59
N ASN A 187 15.74 -9.60 -51.39
CA ASN A 187 16.63 -10.45 -52.20
C ASN A 187 16.01 -10.86 -53.55
N ASP A 188 14.69 -10.67 -53.73
CA ASP A 188 13.99 -10.97 -54.97
C ASP A 188 14.05 -9.78 -55.95
N PRO A 189 14.54 -9.95 -57.20
CA PRO A 189 14.65 -8.86 -58.17
C PRO A 189 13.32 -8.18 -58.54
N MET A 190 12.22 -8.94 -58.58
CA MET A 190 10.90 -8.41 -58.95
C MET A 190 10.32 -7.55 -57.84
N THR A 191 10.56 -7.92 -56.59
CA THR A 191 10.05 -7.21 -55.41
C THR A 191 10.96 -6.06 -54.98
N SER A 192 12.28 -6.23 -55.02
CA SER A 192 13.25 -5.20 -54.63
C SER A 192 13.18 -3.94 -55.49
N SER A 193 12.73 -4.04 -56.74
CA SER A 193 12.50 -2.91 -57.64
C SER A 193 11.07 -2.34 -57.57
N ASN A 194 10.17 -2.99 -56.83
CA ASN A 194 8.78 -2.56 -56.70
C ASN A 194 8.68 -1.32 -55.80
N THR A 195 8.24 -0.20 -56.36
CA THR A 195 8.12 1.08 -55.63
C THR A 195 7.15 1.02 -54.45
N MET A 196 6.11 0.18 -54.53
CA MET A 196 5.18 -0.04 -53.42
C MET A 196 5.83 -0.81 -52.28
N PHE A 197 6.67 -1.80 -52.60
CA PHE A 197 7.47 -2.52 -51.59
C PHE A 197 8.45 -1.58 -50.90
N ILE A 198 9.23 -0.81 -51.66
CA ILE A 198 10.21 0.14 -51.10
C ILE A 198 9.53 1.09 -50.12
N ARG A 199 8.42 1.71 -50.53
CA ARG A 199 7.65 2.62 -49.66
C ARG A 199 7.11 1.93 -48.40
N LEU A 200 6.49 0.75 -48.54
CA LEU A 200 5.98 0.00 -47.37
C LEU A 200 7.12 -0.44 -46.44
N GLY A 201 8.26 -0.82 -47.01
CA GLY A 201 9.47 -1.16 -46.28
C GLY A 201 9.96 -0.01 -45.42
N ASP A 202 10.03 1.20 -46.00
CA ASP A 202 10.37 2.42 -45.27
C ASP A 202 9.36 2.73 -44.16
N GLU A 203 8.05 2.58 -44.44
CA GLU A 203 7.00 2.80 -43.44
C GLU A 203 7.07 1.79 -42.28
N ILE A 204 7.36 0.53 -42.56
CA ILE A 204 7.52 -0.54 -41.56
C ILE A 204 8.80 -0.34 -40.76
N ALA A 205 9.94 -0.08 -41.41
CA ALA A 205 11.20 0.21 -40.74
C ALA A 205 11.10 1.45 -39.84
N GLY A 206 10.46 2.52 -40.32
CA GLY A 206 10.15 3.70 -39.53
C GLY A 206 9.23 3.39 -38.34
N THR A 207 8.28 2.46 -38.50
CA THR A 207 7.41 2.00 -37.42
C THR A 207 8.19 1.18 -36.38
N GLU A 208 9.09 0.28 -36.80
CA GLU A 208 9.92 -0.52 -35.88
C GLU A 208 10.89 0.35 -35.06
N ASN A 209 11.47 1.38 -35.69
CA ASN A 209 12.28 2.38 -34.99
C ASN A 209 11.46 3.11 -33.91
N ARG A 210 10.21 3.50 -34.22
CA ARG A 210 9.31 4.11 -33.24
C ARG A 210 8.91 3.13 -32.13
N ILE A 211 8.67 1.86 -32.45
CA ILE A 211 8.41 0.81 -31.46
C ILE A 211 9.58 0.71 -30.48
N SER A 212 10.82 0.68 -30.96
CA SER A 212 12.02 0.64 -30.11
C SER A 212 12.08 1.82 -29.13
N VAL A 213 11.82 3.04 -29.63
CA VAL A 213 11.78 4.26 -28.79
C VAL A 213 10.66 4.20 -27.75
N GLU A 214 9.45 3.82 -28.14
CA GLU A 214 8.31 3.74 -27.21
C GLU A 214 8.45 2.59 -26.21
N ARG A 215 9.06 1.45 -26.59
CA ARG A 215 9.44 0.38 -25.65
C ARG A 215 10.40 0.89 -24.59
N LYS A 216 11.43 1.64 -24.98
CA LYS A 216 12.36 2.27 -24.03
C LYS A 216 11.63 3.19 -23.06
N ARG A 217 10.78 4.09 -23.57
CA ARG A 217 9.99 5.03 -22.74
C ARG A 217 9.05 4.31 -21.77
N TYR A 218 8.35 3.27 -22.23
CA TYR A 218 7.52 2.42 -21.38
C TYR A 218 8.36 1.75 -20.29
N ASN A 219 9.50 1.17 -20.64
CA ASN A 219 10.39 0.51 -19.68
C ASN A 219 10.96 1.48 -18.64
N GLU A 220 11.30 2.71 -19.03
CA GLU A 220 11.73 3.76 -18.11
C GLU A 220 10.61 4.12 -17.12
N ALA A 221 9.38 4.32 -17.60
CA ALA A 221 8.22 4.56 -16.75
C ALA A 221 7.96 3.39 -15.77
N VAL A 222 8.01 2.15 -16.27
CA VAL A 222 7.87 0.95 -15.44
C VAL A 222 8.98 0.86 -14.39
N SER A 223 10.22 1.22 -14.76
CA SER A 223 11.34 1.26 -13.82
C SER A 223 11.11 2.25 -12.68
N ASN A 224 10.67 3.47 -13.02
CA ASN A 224 10.36 4.51 -12.04
C ASN A 224 9.25 4.07 -11.09
N TYR A 225 8.15 3.53 -11.63
CA TYR A 225 7.07 2.95 -10.83
C TYR A 225 7.58 1.83 -9.91
N ASN A 226 8.32 0.87 -10.46
CA ASN A 226 8.81 -0.31 -9.73
C ASN A 226 9.75 0.08 -8.58
N ASN A 227 10.65 1.04 -8.82
CA ASN A 227 11.55 1.56 -7.79
C ASN A 227 10.74 2.26 -6.70
N LEU A 228 9.82 3.14 -7.08
CA LEU A 228 8.98 3.88 -6.16
C LEU A 228 8.09 2.96 -5.32
N ALA A 229 7.51 1.91 -5.91
CA ALA A 229 6.68 0.91 -5.24
C ALA A 229 7.46 0.01 -4.26
N LYS A 230 8.78 -0.14 -4.46
CA LYS A 230 9.65 -0.95 -3.57
C LYS A 230 10.26 -0.14 -2.43
N SER A 231 10.37 1.17 -2.57
CA SER A 231 10.95 2.05 -1.54
C SER A 231 10.08 2.16 -0.30
N PHE A 232 10.70 2.31 0.87
CA PHE A 232 10.01 2.68 2.11
C PHE A 232 9.71 4.20 2.09
N PRO A 233 8.53 4.66 2.56
CA PRO A 233 7.43 3.89 3.16
C PRO A 233 6.42 3.31 2.15
N ASN A 234 6.61 3.54 0.85
CA ASN A 234 5.65 3.20 -0.20
C ASN A 234 5.32 1.71 -0.28
N ASN A 235 6.29 0.83 -0.03
CA ASN A 235 6.11 -0.63 -0.07
C ASN A 235 5.03 -1.15 0.89
N ILE A 236 4.80 -0.47 2.02
CA ILE A 236 3.75 -0.79 2.99
C ILE A 236 2.41 -0.29 2.46
N PHE A 237 2.34 1.01 2.18
CA PHE A 237 1.08 1.66 1.76
C PHE A 237 0.57 1.17 0.41
N ARG A 238 1.44 0.80 -0.53
CA ARG A 238 1.01 0.28 -1.85
C ARG A 238 0.11 -0.94 -1.70
N SER A 239 0.43 -1.83 -0.74
CA SER A 239 -0.34 -3.07 -0.53
C SER A 239 -1.72 -2.77 0.05
N ILE A 240 -1.82 -1.72 0.86
CA ILE A 240 -3.09 -1.25 1.46
C ILE A 240 -3.99 -0.65 0.37
N PHE A 241 -3.41 0.12 -0.56
CA PHE A 241 -4.14 0.76 -1.65
C PHE A 241 -4.33 -0.11 -2.91
N GLY A 242 -3.85 -1.35 -2.90
CA GLY A 242 -4.02 -2.28 -4.03
C GLY A 242 -3.12 -2.02 -5.24
N PHE A 243 -2.06 -1.22 -5.09
CA PHE A 243 -1.10 -0.97 -6.18
C PHE A 243 -0.19 -2.19 -6.41
N PRO A 244 0.07 -2.56 -7.68
CA PRO A 244 0.87 -3.73 -8.00
C PRO A 244 2.29 -3.63 -7.44
N LYS A 245 2.85 -4.76 -7.00
CA LYS A 245 4.23 -4.85 -6.47
C LYS A 245 5.29 -4.47 -7.50
N SER A 246 5.01 -4.85 -8.73
CA SER A 246 5.84 -4.53 -9.89
C SER A 246 5.00 -4.65 -11.14
N ILE A 247 5.33 -3.83 -12.12
CA ILE A 247 4.82 -3.91 -13.48
C ILE A 247 5.90 -4.59 -14.33
N SER A 248 5.46 -5.43 -15.25
CA SER A 248 6.32 -6.15 -16.19
C SER A 248 6.85 -5.21 -17.27
N TYR A 249 8.17 -5.24 -17.47
CA TYR A 249 8.83 -4.55 -18.58
C TYR A 249 8.41 -5.15 -19.93
N PHE A 250 8.51 -4.35 -21.00
CA PHE A 250 8.50 -4.85 -22.36
C PHE A 250 9.94 -5.29 -22.67
N GLN A 251 10.23 -6.59 -22.64
CA GLN A 251 11.61 -7.07 -22.75
C GLN A 251 12.29 -6.47 -24.00
N VAL A 252 13.52 -6.00 -23.82
CA VAL A 252 14.40 -5.73 -24.95
C VAL A 252 14.97 -7.08 -25.37
N SER A 253 15.10 -7.31 -26.68
CA SER A 253 15.91 -8.41 -27.21
C SER A 253 17.23 -8.48 -26.42
N ASP A 254 17.71 -9.69 -26.13
CA ASP A 254 18.83 -9.95 -25.22
C ASP A 254 20.13 -9.18 -25.57
N ASP A 255 20.21 -8.59 -26.76
CA ASP A 255 21.28 -7.70 -27.22
C ASP A 255 21.48 -6.45 -26.34
N ALA A 256 20.44 -5.94 -25.67
CA ALA A 256 20.58 -4.77 -24.78
C ALA A 256 21.00 -5.11 -23.33
N LYS A 257 21.16 -6.39 -22.99
CA LYS A 257 21.70 -6.81 -21.68
C LYS A 257 23.22 -6.82 -21.62
N GLN A 258 23.91 -6.59 -22.75
CA GLN A 258 25.34 -6.34 -22.73
C GLN A 258 25.59 -4.88 -22.30
N VAL A 259 25.57 -4.68 -20.98
CA VAL A 259 26.12 -3.46 -20.36
C VAL A 259 27.56 -3.30 -20.88
N PRO A 260 27.96 -2.13 -21.41
CA PRO A 260 29.35 -1.89 -21.77
C PRO A 260 30.21 -2.14 -20.54
N LYS A 261 31.05 -3.17 -20.60
CA LYS A 261 32.13 -3.32 -19.63
C LYS A 261 33.15 -2.23 -19.97
N TYR A 262 33.18 -1.18 -19.15
CA TYR A 262 34.28 -0.22 -19.13
C TYR A 262 35.59 -0.91 -18.75
#